data_AF-A0AAU7L6Y5-F1
#
_entry.id   AF-A0AAU7L6Y5-F1
#
_cell.length_a   1.000
_cell.length_b   1.000
_cell.length_c   1.000
_cell.angle_alpha   90.00
_cell.angle_beta   90.00
_cell.angle_gamma   90.00
#
_symmetry.space_group_name_H-M   'P 1'
#
loop_
_entity.id
_entity.type
_entity.pdbx_description
1 polymer ?
#
loop_
_entity_poly.entity_id
_entity_poly.type
_entity_poly.pdbx_seq_one_letter_code
_entity_poly.pdbx_strand_id
1 'polypeptide(L)'
;MDTQEQIAVIVHTISHQGGRIDALNSALLTMLHLAKASPGLREAIEAQLEQNYSSLLARSENPQYVAGFESVRDQIVAALK
;
A
#
# COMPACT_ATOMS: atom_id res chain seq x y z
N MET A 1 -16.93 2.83 -30.29
CA MET A 1 -15.74 2.07 -29.89
C MET A 1 -16.09 0.61 -29.97
N ASP A 2 -15.28 -0.14 -30.71
CA ASP A 2 -15.38 -1.58 -30.77
C ASP A 2 -14.99 -2.22 -29.41
N THR A 3 -15.50 -3.41 -29.11
CA THR A 3 -15.22 -4.10 -27.85
C THR A 3 -13.72 -4.37 -27.67
N GLN A 4 -12.98 -4.62 -28.76
CA GLN A 4 -11.52 -4.81 -28.67
C GLN A 4 -10.80 -3.51 -28.30
N GLU A 5 -11.27 -2.35 -28.80
CA GLU A 5 -10.72 -1.05 -28.43
C GLU A 5 -10.97 -0.74 -26.94
N GLN A 6 -12.14 -1.11 -26.40
CA GLN A 6 -12.44 -0.94 -24.98
C GLN A 6 -11.51 -1.78 -24.09
N ILE A 7 -11.27 -3.04 -24.47
CA ILE A 7 -10.34 -3.92 -23.75
C ILE A 7 -8.92 -3.34 -23.79
N ALA A 8 -8.47 -2.87 -24.95
CA ALA A 8 -7.12 -2.29 -25.09
C ALA A 8 -6.93 -1.06 -24.17
N VAL A 9 -7.92 -0.18 -24.08
CA VAL A 9 -7.89 1.00 -23.19
C VAL A 9 -7.87 0.57 -21.72
N ILE A 10 -8.66 -0.45 -21.33
CA ILE A 10 -8.66 -0.99 -19.97
C ILE A 10 -7.28 -1.57 -19.63
N VAL A 11 -6.71 -2.41 -20.50
CA VAL A 11 -5.39 -3.02 -20.29
C VAL A 11 -4.33 -1.94 -20.15
N HIS A 12 -4.31 -0.95 -21.06
CA HIS A 12 -3.36 0.16 -21.00
C HIS A 12 -3.48 0.94 -19.68
N THR A 13 -4.71 1.21 -19.23
CA THR A 13 -4.97 1.93 -17.98
C THR A 13 -4.47 1.12 -16.78
N ILE A 14 -4.75 -0.18 -16.73
CA ILE A 14 -4.28 -1.08 -15.65
C ILE A 14 -2.76 -1.13 -15.63
N SER A 15 -2.10 -1.30 -16.78
CA SER A 15 -0.63 -1.33 -16.85
C SER A 15 -0.01 0.00 -16.41
N HIS A 16 -0.56 1.13 -16.84
CA HIS A 16 -0.05 2.44 -16.45
C HIS A 16 -0.25 2.71 -14.96
N GLN A 17 -1.43 2.39 -14.41
CA GLN A 17 -1.70 2.52 -12.98
C GLN A 17 -0.82 1.58 -12.16
N GLY A 18 -0.62 0.34 -12.61
CA GLY A 18 0.28 -0.63 -11.99
C GLY A 18 1.71 -0.10 -11.89
N GLY A 19 2.27 0.40 -12.99
CA GLY A 19 3.62 0.99 -12.98
C GLY A 19 3.77 2.20 -12.03
N ARG A 20 2.71 3.02 -11.89
CA ARG A 20 2.71 4.12 -10.91
C ARG A 20 2.65 3.62 -9.46
N ILE A 21 1.88 2.57 -9.20
CA ILE A 21 1.80 1.93 -7.87
C ILE A 21 3.16 1.33 -7.50
N ASP A 22 3.82 0.64 -8.42
CA ASP A 22 5.15 0.05 -8.20
C ASP A 22 6.21 1.11 -7.88
N ALA A 23 6.16 2.24 -8.59
CA ALA A 23 7.05 3.38 -8.32
C ALA A 23 6.80 3.99 -6.94
N LEU A 24 5.54 4.15 -6.54
CA LEU A 24 5.16 4.64 -5.21
C LEU A 24 5.59 3.67 -4.10
N ASN A 25 5.38 2.37 -4.29
CA ASN A 25 5.84 1.34 -3.36
C ASN A 25 7.36 1.36 -3.20
N SER A 26 8.11 1.51 -4.30
CA SER A 26 9.57 1.61 -4.27
C SER A 26 10.07 2.86 -3.52
N ALA A 27 9.40 4.00 -3.73
CA ALA A 27 9.70 5.23 -3.01
C ALA A 27 9.43 5.09 -1.51
N LEU A 28 8.28 4.49 -1.14
CA LEU A 28 7.94 4.21 0.25
C LEU A 28 8.97 3.29 0.91
N LEU A 29 9.33 2.18 0.28
CA LEU A 29 10.36 1.26 0.79
C LEU A 29 11.70 1.96 1.03
N THR A 30 12.12 2.84 0.11
CA THR A 30 13.35 3.63 0.27
C THR A 30 13.29 4.50 1.53
N MET A 31 12.16 5.14 1.78
CA MET A 31 11.95 5.96 2.99
C MET A 31 11.89 5.11 4.27
N LEU A 32 11.27 3.92 4.21
CA LEU A 32 11.22 3.01 5.35
C LEU A 32 12.59 2.45 5.72
N HIS A 33 13.44 2.15 4.74
CA HIS A 33 14.83 1.76 5.01
C HIS A 33 15.63 2.86 5.71
N LEU A 34 15.38 4.14 5.40
CA LEU A 34 15.96 5.26 6.15
C LEU A 34 15.39 5.36 7.56
N ALA A 35 14.06 5.17 7.70
CA ALA A 35 13.38 5.21 8.99
C ALA A 35 13.83 4.08 9.94
N LYS A 36 14.18 2.90 9.41
CA LYS A 36 14.71 1.76 10.17
C LYS A 36 15.93 2.13 11.03
N ALA A 37 16.77 3.07 10.58
CA ALA A 37 17.95 3.52 11.32
C ALA A 37 17.60 4.47 12.49
N SER A 38 16.33 4.88 12.63
CA SER A 38 15.86 5.85 13.62
C SER A 38 14.76 5.22 14.51
N PRO A 39 15.11 4.67 15.69
CA PRO A 39 14.18 3.91 16.53
C PRO A 39 12.86 4.63 16.85
N GLY A 40 12.92 5.92 17.21
CA GLY A 40 11.72 6.69 17.51
C GLY A 40 10.80 6.90 16.31
N LEU A 41 11.36 7.02 15.10
CA LEU A 41 10.56 7.13 13.87
C LEU A 41 9.92 5.79 13.50
N ARG A 42 10.67 4.69 13.65
CA ARG A 42 10.13 3.33 13.45
C ARG A 42 8.92 3.09 14.36
N GLU A 43 9.07 3.33 15.66
CA GLU A 43 8.01 3.12 16.64
C GLU A 43 6.78 4.00 16.36
N ALA A 44 7.00 5.26 15.95
CA ALA A 44 5.92 6.15 15.56
C ALA A 44 5.15 5.64 14.32
N ILE A 45 5.86 5.10 13.32
CA ILE A 45 5.23 4.52 12.13
C ILE A 45 4.42 3.26 12.49
N GLU A 46 4.98 2.37 13.31
CA GLU A 46 4.29 1.15 13.77
C GLU A 46 3.03 1.49 14.56
N ALA A 47 3.11 2.44 15.50
CA ALA A 47 1.97 2.89 16.29
C ALA A 47 0.86 3.51 15.42
N GLN A 48 1.24 4.34 14.43
CA GLN A 48 0.28 4.94 13.51
C GLN A 48 -0.39 3.89 12.60
N LEU A 49 0.36 2.89 12.14
CA LEU A 49 -0.18 1.78 11.35
C LEU A 49 -1.21 0.97 12.13
N GLU A 50 -0.92 0.67 13.40
CA GLU A 50 -1.85 -0.06 14.26
C GLU A 50 -3.12 0.74 14.54
N GLN A 51 -2.98 2.05 14.80
CA GLN A 51 -4.13 2.95 14.96
C GLN A 51 -5.01 3.00 13.70
N ASN A 52 -4.38 3.08 12.53
CA ASN A 52 -5.08 3.09 11.25
C ASN A 52 -5.80 1.77 10.99
N TYR A 53 -5.15 0.64 11.28
CA TYR A 53 -5.74 -0.69 11.14
C TYR A 53 -6.95 -0.88 12.06
N SER A 54 -6.81 -0.54 13.34
CA SER A 54 -7.90 -0.58 14.32
C SER A 54 -9.09 0.29 13.88
N SER A 55 -8.81 1.49 13.38
CA SER A 55 -9.84 2.41 12.86
C SER A 55 -10.52 1.86 11.61
N LEU A 56 -9.77 1.17 10.75
CA LEU A 56 -10.28 0.54 9.54
C LEU A 56 -11.23 -0.62 9.89
N LEU A 57 -10.82 -1.52 10.78
CA LEU A 57 -11.63 -2.64 11.24
C LEU A 57 -12.95 -2.19 11.86
N ALA A 58 -12.93 -1.08 12.60
CA ALA A 58 -14.13 -0.54 13.24
C ALA A 58 -15.16 0.06 12.27
N ARG A 59 -14.75 0.38 11.02
CA ARG A 59 -15.57 1.16 10.07
C ARG A 59 -15.82 0.47 8.74
N SER A 60 -15.00 -0.51 8.36
CA SER A 60 -15.06 -1.10 7.02
C SER A 60 -15.95 -2.33 7.00
N GLU A 61 -16.96 -2.29 6.12
CA GLU A 61 -17.77 -3.45 5.78
C GLU A 61 -17.22 -4.22 4.56
N ASN A 62 -16.06 -3.82 4.02
CA ASN A 62 -15.47 -4.41 2.81
C ASN A 62 -14.26 -5.30 3.16
N PRO A 63 -14.42 -6.64 3.15
CA PRO A 63 -13.33 -7.55 3.51
C PRO A 63 -12.12 -7.50 2.57
N GLN A 64 -12.33 -7.20 1.28
CA GLN A 64 -11.23 -7.11 0.31
C GLN A 64 -10.36 -5.89 0.57
N TYR A 65 -10.97 -4.78 0.97
CA TYR A 65 -10.22 -3.57 1.33
C TYR A 65 -9.41 -3.78 2.61
N VAL A 66 -9.99 -4.45 3.61
CA VAL A 66 -9.28 -4.83 4.85
C VAL A 66 -8.07 -5.72 4.53
N ALA A 67 -8.26 -6.78 3.74
CA ALA A 67 -7.17 -7.68 3.36
C ALA A 67 -6.06 -6.97 2.56
N GLY A 68 -6.43 -6.04 1.69
CA GLY A 68 -5.46 -5.21 0.96
C GLY A 68 -4.63 -4.33 1.91
N PHE A 69 -5.27 -3.71 2.89
CA PHE A 69 -4.57 -2.92 3.91
C PHE A 69 -3.63 -3.79 4.76
N GLU A 70 -4.07 -4.97 5.21
CA GLU A 70 -3.25 -5.91 5.98
C GLU A 70 -1.99 -6.30 5.22
N SER A 71 -2.12 -6.64 3.94
CA SER A 71 -0.99 -6.99 3.09
C SER A 71 0.05 -5.88 3.02
N VAL A 72 -0.40 -4.62 2.85
CA VAL A 72 0.50 -3.46 2.81
C VAL A 72 1.13 -3.17 4.19
N ARG A 73 0.34 -3.25 5.28
CA ARG A 73 0.84 -3.08 6.65
C ARG A 73 1.97 -4.06 6.93
N ASP A 74 1.79 -5.33 6.58
CA ASP A 74 2.77 -6.37 6.86
C ASP A 74 4.06 -6.16 6.06
N GLN A 75 3.97 -5.65 4.82
CA GLN A 75 5.13 -5.25 4.03
C GLN A 75 5.89 -4.07 4.67
N ILE A 76 5.17 -3.07 5.20
CA ILE A 76 5.80 -1.92 5.88
C ILE A 76 6.51 -2.37 7.15
N VAL A 77 5.86 -3.19 7.98
CA VAL A 77 6.45 -3.75 9.20
C VAL A 77 7.68 -4.60 8.85
N ALA A 78 7.65 -5.38 7.77
CA ALA A 78 8.81 -6.14 7.31
C ALA A 78 9.99 -5.25 6.89
N ALA A 79 9.72 -4.13 6.21
CA ALA A 79 10.76 -3.18 5.78
C ALA A 79 11.40 -2.40 6.94
N LEU A 80 10.67 -2.25 8.07
CA LEU A 80 11.14 -1.58 9.28
C LEU A 80 11.95 -2.48 10.23
N LYS A 81 11.88 -3.80 10.05
CA LYS A 81 12.68 -4.80 10.76
C LYS A 81 14.07 -4.93 10.15
#